data_AF-A0A960EXY4-F1
#
_entry.id   AF-A0A960EXY4-F1
#
_cell.length_a   1.000
_cell.length_b   1.000
_cell.length_c   1.000
_cell.angle_alpha   90.00
_cell.angle_beta   90.00
_cell.angle_gamma   90.00
#
_symmetry.space_group_name_H-M   'P 1'
#
loop_
_entity.id
_entity.type
_entity.pdbx_description
1 polymer ?
#
loop_
_entity_poly.entity_id
_entity_poly.type
_entity_poly.pdbx_seq_one_letter_code
_entity_poly.pdbx_strand_id
1 'polypeptide(L)'
;MTNEADRLALSRPGADAPLLLHGAGCTARVRPWPFQPHVAHLVLLRQARLPTPADLERWETALRAVGYRAVRTGALGTAAAGGMERGGYHIAQELVLLQHDDPRAVTPATTLATPGPGPTGFTTHRLPAGDDDAASEVDCAAFG
;
A
#
# COMPACT_ATOMS: atom_id res chain seq x y z
N MET A 1 21.44 -13.32 -21.51
CA MET A 1 22.57 -12.48 -21.07
C MET A 1 22.10 -11.66 -19.89
N THR A 2 22.33 -12.16 -18.68
CA THR A 2 21.95 -11.52 -17.42
C THR A 2 23.07 -10.56 -17.05
N ASN A 3 22.76 -9.26 -16.94
CA ASN A 3 23.75 -8.23 -16.70
C ASN A 3 24.28 -8.36 -15.27
N GLU A 4 25.59 -8.56 -15.11
CA GLU A 4 26.28 -8.81 -13.84
C GLU A 4 26.15 -7.64 -12.86
N ALA A 5 25.80 -6.45 -13.37
CA ALA A 5 25.51 -5.24 -12.60
C ALA A 5 24.26 -5.35 -11.69
N ASP A 6 23.28 -6.22 -12.00
CA ASP A 6 22.08 -6.40 -11.17
C ASP A 6 22.35 -7.18 -9.87
N ARG A 7 23.47 -7.92 -9.78
CA ARG A 7 23.77 -8.77 -8.62
C ARG A 7 24.48 -8.05 -7.47
N LEU A 8 25.04 -6.86 -7.69
CA LEU A 8 26.01 -6.25 -6.77
C LEU A 8 25.48 -5.14 -5.85
N ALA A 9 24.19 -4.82 -5.87
CA ALA A 9 23.66 -3.72 -5.02
C ALA A 9 22.35 -4.04 -4.27
N LEU A 10 21.97 -5.31 -4.15
CA LEU A 10 20.80 -5.72 -3.39
C LEU A 10 21.20 -5.96 -1.92
N SER A 11 21.41 -4.89 -1.18
CA SER A 11 21.32 -4.92 0.29
C SER A 11 19.88 -4.66 0.70
N ARG A 12 19.41 -5.25 1.81
CA ARG A 12 18.08 -4.95 2.34
C ARG A 12 18.00 -3.44 2.62
N PRO A 13 17.05 -2.72 2.04
CA PRO A 13 16.99 -1.28 2.23
C PRO A 13 16.76 -0.96 3.71
N GLY A 14 17.62 -0.10 4.26
CA GLY A 14 17.26 0.71 5.44
C GLY A 14 16.15 1.68 5.06
N ALA A 15 15.55 2.35 6.05
CA ALA A 15 14.39 3.24 5.82
C ALA A 15 14.60 4.31 4.72
N ASP A 16 15.85 4.71 4.43
CA ASP A 16 16.18 5.87 3.61
C ASP A 16 16.36 5.65 2.10
N ALA A 17 16.52 4.41 1.60
CA ALA A 17 16.72 4.19 0.16
C ALA A 17 15.86 3.01 -0.33
N PRO A 18 14.76 3.25 -1.07
CA PRO A 18 13.90 2.17 -1.52
C PRO A 18 14.58 1.35 -2.64
N LEU A 19 14.43 0.03 -2.59
CA LEU A 19 14.87 -0.86 -3.67
C LEU A 19 13.98 -0.67 -4.89
N LEU A 20 14.56 -0.42 -6.06
CA LEU A 20 13.83 -0.32 -7.32
C LEU A 20 14.02 -1.59 -8.15
N LEU A 21 12.93 -2.06 -8.74
CA LEU A 21 12.88 -3.23 -9.60
C LEU A 21 12.38 -2.81 -10.98
N HIS A 22 13.02 -3.32 -12.03
CA HIS A 22 12.72 -2.98 -13.42
C HIS A 22 12.42 -4.24 -14.24
N GLY A 23 11.49 -4.14 -15.19
CA GLY A 23 11.08 -5.24 -16.08
C GLY A 23 10.01 -4.81 -17.07
N ALA A 24 10.04 -5.30 -18.31
CA ALA A 24 9.06 -5.01 -19.37
C ALA A 24 8.58 -3.54 -19.52
N GLY A 25 9.45 -2.57 -19.20
CA GLY A 25 9.10 -1.14 -19.22
C GLY A 25 8.22 -0.66 -18.05
N CYS A 26 8.09 -1.46 -17.00
CA CYS A 26 7.53 -1.07 -15.71
C CYS A 26 8.64 -0.94 -14.64
N THR A 27 8.35 -0.12 -13.64
CA THR A 27 9.20 0.07 -12.47
C THR A 27 8.37 -0.16 -11.22
N ALA A 28 8.89 -0.96 -10.31
CA ALA A 28 8.31 -1.19 -9.00
C ALA A 28 9.27 -0.69 -7.92
N ARG A 29 8.70 -0.11 -6.87
CA ARG A 29 9.42 0.29 -5.66
C ARG A 29 9.14 -0.72 -4.56
N VAL A 30 10.17 -1.14 -3.84
CA VAL A 30 10.07 -2.06 -2.72
C VAL A 30 10.48 -1.38 -1.43
N ARG A 31 9.63 -1.55 -0.42
CA ARG A 31 9.87 -1.15 0.97
C ARG A 31 9.44 -2.28 1.91
N PRO A 32 9.90 -2.32 3.17
CA PRO A 32 9.34 -3.23 4.15
C PRO A 32 7.84 -2.96 4.36
N TRP A 33 7.03 -4.00 4.54
CA TRP A 33 5.62 -3.86 4.93
C TRP A 33 5.54 -3.30 6.37
N PRO A 34 4.59 -2.38 6.66
CA PRO A 34 4.39 -1.88 8.01
C PRO A 34 4.26 -3.01 9.04
N PHE A 35 5.00 -2.91 10.14
CA PHE A 35 5.02 -3.89 11.25
C PHE A 35 5.47 -5.31 10.89
N GLN A 36 5.79 -5.60 9.61
CA GLN A 36 6.27 -6.91 9.15
C GLN A 36 7.47 -6.74 8.22
N PRO A 37 8.67 -6.44 8.76
CA PRO A 37 9.80 -6.03 7.96
C PRO A 37 10.27 -7.11 6.96
N HIS A 38 9.97 -8.39 7.21
CA HIS A 38 10.31 -9.52 6.33
C HIS A 38 9.37 -9.68 5.14
N VAL A 39 8.32 -8.86 5.04
CA VAL A 39 7.42 -8.83 3.91
C VAL A 39 7.79 -7.64 3.03
N ALA A 40 8.03 -7.89 1.74
CA ALA A 40 8.28 -6.84 0.77
C ALA A 40 6.96 -6.20 0.34
N HIS A 41 6.80 -4.90 0.57
CA HIS A 41 5.75 -4.10 -0.04
C HIS A 41 6.17 -3.67 -1.44
N LEU A 42 5.60 -4.30 -2.46
CA LEU A 42 5.82 -4.02 -3.88
C LEU A 42 4.81 -2.98 -4.38
N VAL A 43 5.30 -1.81 -4.78
CA VAL A 43 4.49 -0.71 -5.30
C VAL A 43 4.82 -0.48 -6.77
N LEU A 44 3.89 -0.80 -7.67
CA LEU A 44 4.02 -0.46 -9.08
C LEU A 44 3.86 1.05 -9.26
N LEU A 45 4.89 1.74 -9.76
CA LEU A 45 4.87 3.20 -9.92
C LEU A 45 3.96 3.65 -11.07
N ARG A 46 3.72 2.76 -12.04
CA ARG A 46 2.77 2.98 -13.15
C ARG A 46 2.09 1.66 -13.46
N GLN A 47 0.76 1.60 -13.32
CA GLN A 47 -0.02 0.38 -13.58
C GLN A 47 -0.44 0.22 -15.06
N ALA A 48 -0.05 1.15 -15.94
CA ALA A 48 -0.32 1.05 -17.39
C ALA A 48 0.52 -0.04 -18.08
N ARG A 49 1.67 -0.40 -17.49
CA ARG A 49 2.51 -1.51 -17.93
C ARG A 49 2.73 -2.41 -16.72
N LEU A 50 2.47 -3.69 -16.90
CA LEU A 50 2.58 -4.68 -15.84
C LEU A 50 3.86 -5.50 -16.03
N PRO A 51 4.46 -5.98 -14.94
CA PRO A 51 5.54 -6.95 -15.03
C PRO A 51 5.04 -8.22 -15.71
N THR A 52 5.90 -8.84 -16.51
CA THR A 52 5.63 -10.18 -17.02
C THR A 52 5.81 -11.23 -15.90
N PRO A 53 5.28 -12.45 -16.04
CA PRO A 53 5.56 -13.52 -15.09
C PRO A 53 7.06 -13.74 -14.86
N ALA A 54 7.88 -13.68 -15.92
CA ALA A 54 9.33 -13.78 -15.82
C ALA A 54 9.99 -12.61 -15.07
N ASP A 55 9.40 -11.41 -15.12
CA ASP A 55 9.84 -10.28 -14.29
C ASP A 55 9.53 -10.54 -12.81
N LEU A 56 8.33 -11.03 -12.50
CA LEU A 56 7.92 -11.35 -11.14
C LEU A 56 8.81 -12.44 -10.52
N GLU A 57 9.07 -13.53 -11.24
CA GLU A 57 9.97 -14.60 -10.77
C GLU A 57 11.38 -14.09 -10.47
N ARG A 58 11.93 -13.26 -11.37
CA ARG A 58 13.25 -12.64 -11.20
C ARG A 58 13.27 -11.72 -9.98
N TRP A 59 12.26 -10.87 -9.85
CA TRP A 59 12.12 -9.93 -8.74
C TRP A 59 12.00 -10.66 -7.40
N GLU A 60 11.15 -11.68 -7.31
CA GLU A 60 11.02 -12.48 -6.09
C GLU A 60 12.31 -13.19 -5.70
N THR A 61 13.05 -13.69 -6.68
CA THR A 61 14.37 -14.30 -6.43
C THR A 61 15.34 -13.28 -5.85
N ALA A 62 15.37 -12.06 -6.40
CA ALA A 62 16.17 -10.97 -5.85
C ALA A 62 15.71 -10.56 -4.44
N LEU A 63 14.39 -10.51 -4.20
CA LEU A 63 13.82 -10.17 -2.89
C LEU A 63 14.12 -11.22 -1.82
N ARG A 64 14.07 -12.51 -2.19
CA ARG A 64 14.49 -13.62 -1.30
C ARG A 64 15.97 -13.52 -0.95
N ALA A 65 16.82 -13.16 -1.92
CA ALA A 65 18.27 -13.00 -1.69
C ALA A 65 18.60 -11.89 -0.67
N VAL A 66 17.74 -10.87 -0.54
CA VAL A 66 17.91 -9.79 0.47
C VAL A 66 17.12 -10.02 1.77
N GLY A 67 16.56 -11.22 1.94
CA GLY A 67 15.95 -11.64 3.20
C GLY A 67 14.46 -11.35 3.35
N TYR A 68 13.77 -10.96 2.28
CA TYR A 68 12.29 -10.97 2.28
C TYR A 68 11.78 -12.40 2.13
N ARG A 69 10.69 -12.70 2.84
CA ARG A 69 10.06 -14.03 2.91
C ARG A 69 8.74 -14.11 2.15
N ALA A 70 8.08 -12.97 1.97
CA ALA A 70 6.84 -12.83 1.23
C ALA A 70 6.79 -11.48 0.53
N VAL A 71 5.91 -11.35 -0.46
CA VAL A 71 5.67 -10.12 -1.19
C VAL A 71 4.19 -9.77 -1.08
N ARG A 72 3.88 -8.50 -0.83
CA ARG A 72 2.53 -7.94 -0.84
C ARG A 72 2.51 -6.73 -1.75
N THR A 73 1.43 -6.54 -2.49
CA THR A 73 1.20 -5.32 -3.26
C THR A 73 0.36 -4.33 -2.47
N GLY A 74 0.38 -3.06 -2.88
CA GLY A 74 -0.73 -2.14 -2.55
C GLY A 74 -2.01 -2.51 -3.30
N ALA A 75 -3.03 -1.65 -3.18
CA ALA A 75 -4.24 -1.77 -3.98
C ALA A 75 -3.92 -1.67 -5.48
N LEU A 76 -4.51 -2.57 -6.25
CA LEU A 76 -4.35 -2.65 -7.70
C LEU A 76 -5.71 -2.49 -8.37
N GLY A 77 -5.73 -1.83 -9.53
CA GLY A 77 -6.91 -1.90 -10.40
C GLY A 77 -7.12 -3.31 -10.93
N THR A 78 -8.34 -3.65 -11.33
CA THR A 78 -8.75 -5.00 -11.77
C THR A 78 -7.84 -5.59 -12.85
N ALA A 79 -7.44 -4.79 -13.85
CA ALA A 79 -6.54 -5.25 -14.91
C ALA A 79 -5.13 -5.59 -14.39
N ALA A 80 -4.62 -4.81 -13.43
CA ALA A 80 -3.34 -5.06 -12.80
C ALA A 80 -3.38 -6.30 -11.91
N ALA A 81 -4.47 -6.49 -11.14
CA ALA A 81 -4.67 -7.67 -10.30
C ALA A 81 -4.61 -8.97 -11.12
N GLY A 82 -5.36 -9.06 -12.22
CA GLY A 82 -5.33 -10.26 -13.08
C GLY A 82 -3.97 -10.53 -13.74
N GLY A 83 -3.13 -9.50 -13.92
CA GLY A 83 -1.73 -9.67 -14.34
C GLY A 83 -0.86 -10.31 -13.26
N MET A 84 -1.04 -9.87 -12.01
CA MET A 84 -0.29 -10.40 -10.86
C MET A 84 -0.72 -11.83 -10.50
N GLU A 85 -2.01 -12.17 -10.61
CA GLU A 85 -2.50 -13.52 -10.34
C GLU A 85 -1.89 -14.56 -11.29
N ARG A 86 -1.72 -14.22 -12.57
CA ARG A 86 -0.98 -15.07 -13.53
C ARG A 86 0.49 -15.27 -13.15
N GLY A 87 1.05 -14.39 -12.33
CA GLY A 87 2.39 -14.52 -11.75
C GLY A 87 2.40 -15.22 -10.39
N GLY A 88 1.29 -15.83 -9.94
CA GLY A 88 1.22 -16.59 -8.70
C GLY A 88 0.82 -15.78 -7.46
N TYR A 89 0.46 -14.50 -7.61
CA TYR A 89 -0.12 -13.72 -6.52
C TYR A 89 -1.57 -14.14 -6.27
N HIS A 90 -2.05 -13.98 -5.06
CA HIS A 90 -3.45 -14.19 -4.72
C HIS A 90 -4.06 -12.90 -4.15
N ILE A 91 -5.35 -12.70 -4.39
CA ILE A 91 -6.09 -11.57 -3.84
C ILE A 91 -6.23 -11.77 -2.32
N ALA A 92 -5.57 -10.92 -1.54
CA ALA A 92 -5.71 -10.94 -0.09
C ALA A 92 -6.99 -10.25 0.38
N GLN A 93 -7.42 -9.21 -0.36
CA GLN A 93 -8.59 -8.40 -0.04
C GLN A 93 -9.12 -7.71 -1.30
N GLU A 94 -10.44 -7.70 -1.45
CA GLU A 94 -11.13 -6.87 -2.43
C GLU A 94 -11.52 -5.54 -1.79
N LEU A 95 -11.29 -4.44 -2.52
CA LEU A 95 -11.58 -3.08 -2.07
C LEU A 95 -12.51 -2.43 -3.07
N VAL A 96 -13.49 -1.68 -2.57
CA VAL A 96 -14.37 -0.84 -3.39
C VAL A 96 -14.01 0.61 -3.13
N LEU A 97 -13.76 1.36 -4.21
CA LEU A 97 -13.55 2.80 -4.10
C LEU A 97 -14.90 3.50 -4.07
N LEU A 98 -15.19 4.18 -2.97
CA LEU A 98 -16.37 5.03 -2.86
C LEU A 98 -16.04 6.40 -3.44
N GLN A 99 -16.83 6.84 -4.41
CA GLN A 99 -16.73 8.18 -4.97
C GLN A 99 -17.80 9.09 -4.35
N HIS A 100 -17.38 10.29 -3.95
CA HIS A 100 -18.28 11.34 -3.50
C HIS A 100 -18.12 12.55 -4.42
N ASP A 101 -19.16 12.85 -5.21
CA ASP A 101 -19.09 13.90 -6.24
C ASP A 101 -19.14 15.32 -5.63
N ASP A 102 -19.82 15.48 -4.50
CA ASP A 102 -19.82 16.74 -3.75
C ASP A 102 -19.76 16.50 -2.22
N PRO A 103 -18.56 16.29 -1.64
CA PRO A 103 -18.41 15.99 -0.21
C PRO A 103 -18.85 17.13 0.72
N ARG A 104 -19.18 18.31 0.18
CA ARG A 104 -19.71 19.45 0.94
C ARG A 104 -21.22 19.62 0.79
N ALA A 105 -21.85 19.01 -0.22
CA ALA A 105 -23.31 18.91 -0.34
C ALA A 105 -23.94 17.91 0.64
N VAL A 106 -23.13 17.28 1.50
CA VAL A 106 -23.67 16.63 2.70
C VAL A 106 -24.37 17.72 3.50
N THR A 107 -25.69 17.80 3.35
CA THR A 107 -26.55 18.53 4.28
C THR A 107 -26.10 18.05 5.66
N PRO A 108 -25.60 18.93 6.56
CA PRO A 108 -25.23 18.51 7.91
C PRO A 108 -26.42 17.72 8.40
N ALA A 109 -26.18 16.45 8.75
CA ALA A 109 -27.25 15.51 9.06
C ALA A 109 -28.27 16.27 9.87
N THR A 110 -29.39 16.61 9.25
CA THR A 110 -30.51 17.21 9.95
C THR A 110 -30.87 16.11 10.89
N THR A 111 -30.41 16.24 12.14
CA THR A 111 -30.76 15.44 13.30
C THR A 111 -31.35 14.08 12.89
N LEU A 112 -30.56 13.01 13.04
CA LEU A 112 -31.16 11.72 13.39
C LEU A 112 -31.89 11.94 14.71
N ALA A 113 -33.08 12.52 14.62
CA ALA A 113 -34.03 12.78 15.66
C ALA A 113 -34.68 11.43 15.96
N THR A 114 -33.90 10.58 16.61
CA THR A 114 -34.41 9.65 17.59
C THR A 114 -33.40 9.73 18.74
N PRO A 115 -33.76 10.35 19.88
CA PRO A 115 -32.88 10.41 21.03
C PRO A 115 -32.80 9.00 21.63
N GLY A 116 -31.88 8.19 21.12
CA GLY A 116 -31.25 7.16 21.92
C GLY A 116 -30.26 7.82 22.89
N PRO A 117 -30.00 7.28 24.08
CA PRO A 117 -29.06 7.84 25.05
C PRO A 117 -27.62 7.58 24.57
N GLY A 118 -27.20 8.25 23.50
CA GLY A 118 -25.80 8.36 23.11
C GLY A 118 -25.14 9.50 23.90
N PRO A 119 -23.84 9.41 24.23
CA PRO A 119 -23.15 10.45 24.96
C PRO A 119 -23.16 11.77 24.16
N THR A 120 -23.92 12.73 24.65
CA THR A 120 -23.90 14.12 24.21
C THR A 120 -22.54 14.73 24.56
N GLY A 121 -21.77 15.24 23.59
CA GLY A 121 -20.56 16.00 23.90
C GLY A 121 -19.42 16.01 22.85
N PHE A 122 -19.50 15.21 21.80
CA PHE A 122 -18.40 15.16 20.82
C PHE A 122 -18.54 16.25 19.74
N THR A 123 -17.53 17.10 19.63
CA THR A 123 -17.39 18.08 18.56
C THR A 123 -16.29 17.65 17.59
N THR A 124 -16.56 17.72 16.30
CA THR A 124 -15.56 17.45 15.25
C THR A 124 -15.02 18.78 14.74
N HIS A 125 -13.72 18.89 14.56
CA HIS A 125 -13.06 20.05 13.96
C HIS A 125 -11.97 19.57 12.99
N ARG A 126 -11.48 20.47 12.13
CA ARG A 126 -10.35 20.18 11.26
C ARG A 126 -9.09 20.03 12.12
N LEU A 127 -8.34 18.94 11.91
CA LEU A 127 -7.08 18.71 12.60
C LEU A 127 -6.10 19.88 12.34
N PRO A 128 -5.66 20.60 13.38
CA PRO A 128 -4.58 21.58 13.29
C PRO A 128 -3.24 20.89 13.07
N ALA A 129 -2.31 21.54 12.36
CA ALA A 129 -0.97 20.98 12.10
C ALA A 129 -0.11 20.72 13.36
N GLY A 130 -0.53 21.23 14.53
CA GLY A 130 0.14 20.96 15.81
C GLY A 130 -0.28 19.64 16.47
N ASP A 131 -1.33 19.00 15.95
CA ASP A 131 -1.98 17.85 16.60
C ASP A 131 -1.67 16.52 15.89
N ASP A 132 -0.70 16.51 14.96
CA ASP A 132 -0.33 15.33 14.18
C ASP A 132 0.17 14.17 15.08
N ASP A 133 0.92 14.47 16.14
CA ASP A 133 1.40 13.46 17.10
C ASP A 133 0.23 12.81 17.86
N ALA A 134 -0.71 13.63 18.35
CA ALA A 134 -1.90 13.14 19.05
C ALA A 134 -2.81 12.32 18.12
N ALA A 135 -2.97 12.75 16.86
CA ALA A 135 -3.68 11.97 15.85
C ALA A 135 -2.97 10.63 15.58
N SER A 136 -1.63 10.64 15.49
CA SER A 136 -0.83 9.43 15.29
C SER A 136 -0.94 8.47 16.48
N GLU A 137 -1.02 8.96 17.72
CA GLU A 137 -1.22 8.11 18.91
C GLU A 137 -2.58 7.41 18.87
N VAL A 138 -3.65 8.13 18.52
CA VAL A 138 -4.99 7.57 18.36
C VAL A 138 -5.01 6.51 17.26
N ASP A 139 -4.40 6.80 16.11
CA ASP A 139 -4.32 5.85 15.00
C ASP A 139 -3.55 4.57 15.39
N CYS A 140 -2.42 4.72 16.10
CA CYS A 140 -1.66 3.56 16.61
C CYS A 140 -2.49 2.76 17.62
N ALA A 141 -3.22 3.40 18.53
CA ALA A 141 -4.01 2.70 19.55
C ALA A 141 -5.22 1.95 18.94
N ALA A 142 -5.81 2.49 17.87
CA ALA A 142 -7.00 1.91 17.25
C ALA A 142 -6.67 0.85 16.18
N PHE A 143 -5.55 1.01 15.46
CA PHE A 143 -5.27 0.23 14.24
C PHE A 143 -3.86 -0.40 14.18
N GLY A 144 -2.99 -0.14 15.18
CA GLY A 144 -1.59 -0.57 15.23
C GLY A 144 -1.33 -1.87 16.00
#